data_AF-A0A9P1DB88-F1
#
_entry.id   AF-A0A9P1DB88-F1
#
_cell.length_a   1.000
_cell.length_b   1.000
_cell.length_c   1.000
_cell.angle_alpha   90.00
_cell.angle_beta   90.00
_cell.angle_gamma   90.00
#
_symmetry.space_group_name_H-M   'P 1'
#
loop_
_entity.id
_entity.type
_entity.pdbx_description
1 polymer ?
#
loop_
_entity_poly.entity_id
_entity_poly.type
_entity_poly.pdbx_seq_one_letter_code
_entity_poly.pdbx_strand_id
1 'polypeptide(L)'
;MGRTMRRMGGPLPLLLSLGVALCAATCTLRTAFITTQSVPTSPPLIARSARKATGDELVPPKRPASSYMSWLNDNRESIVEKLGTNSVTLVAKEAGQQWKKLSAAKKKPYEAAWVKAKAKYAKDLEDFKAAGGVILKPEKRTSRTRSTRAKRDPNMPKRPLSSYMLWLQDNRASIVKSMPAGHKVTDVMREAGAQWSKLTAAKKKKYEKAAADAKAKYLEEMEEYKAES
;
A
#
# COMPACT_ATOMS: atom_id res chain seq x y z
N MET A 1 37.25 -31.39 -40.53
CA MET A 1 38.24 -30.34 -40.86
C MET A 1 38.06 -29.21 -39.86
N GLY A 2 38.97 -28.79 -39.00
CA GLY A 2 40.29 -29.27 -38.56
C GLY A 2 40.58 -28.53 -37.24
N ARG A 3 41.08 -29.27 -36.24
CA ARG A 3 41.60 -28.76 -34.96
C ARG A 3 42.99 -28.16 -35.15
N THR A 4 43.32 -27.11 -34.41
CA THR A 4 44.68 -26.74 -33.97
C THR A 4 44.55 -25.90 -32.68
N MET A 5 44.72 -26.42 -31.46
CA MET A 5 45.95 -26.78 -30.72
C MET A 5 47.08 -25.73 -30.77
N ARG A 6 47.44 -25.20 -29.59
CA ARG A 6 48.83 -24.97 -29.10
C ARG A 6 48.80 -24.77 -27.58
N ARG A 7 49.27 -25.78 -26.82
CA ARG A 7 50.60 -25.93 -26.15
C ARG A 7 50.61 -25.26 -24.76
N MET A 8 50.58 -25.95 -23.62
CA MET A 8 51.45 -27.01 -23.03
C MET A 8 52.88 -26.58 -22.68
N GLY A 9 53.23 -26.77 -21.39
CA GLY A 9 54.58 -26.81 -20.77
C GLY A 9 54.73 -25.76 -19.67
N GLY A 10 54.99 -26.03 -18.39
CA GLY A 10 55.49 -27.16 -17.59
C GLY A 10 56.14 -26.53 -16.31
N PRO A 11 56.98 -27.21 -15.52
CA PRO A 11 56.82 -28.44 -14.75
C PRO A 11 56.99 -28.24 -13.21
N LEU A 12 56.62 -29.26 -12.43
CA LEU A 12 56.94 -29.46 -11.00
C LEU A 12 58.39 -29.97 -10.82
N PRO A 13 59.02 -29.73 -9.64
CA PRO A 13 59.45 -30.84 -8.75
C PRO A 13 59.25 -30.50 -7.24
N LEU A 14 58.91 -31.42 -6.30
CA LEU A 14 59.70 -32.52 -5.66
C LEU A 14 61.01 -31.96 -5.02
N LEU A 15 61.45 -32.18 -3.77
CA LEU A 15 61.29 -33.19 -2.69
C LEU A 15 62.01 -32.65 -1.41
N LEU A 16 61.70 -33.23 -0.24
CA LEU A 16 62.55 -33.54 0.95
C LEU A 16 63.47 -32.43 1.56
N SER A 17 63.72 -32.30 2.87
CA SER A 17 63.90 -33.28 3.93
C SER A 17 64.18 -32.55 5.27
N LEU A 18 64.01 -33.25 6.41
CA LEU A 18 64.74 -33.14 7.70
C LEU A 18 64.72 -31.76 8.42
N GLY A 19 64.25 -31.57 9.66
CA GLY A 19 64.39 -32.39 10.87
C GLY A 19 65.10 -31.56 11.96
N VAL A 20 64.69 -31.76 13.23
CA VAL A 20 65.42 -31.46 14.50
C VAL A 20 65.13 -30.12 15.22
N ALA A 21 64.16 -30.22 16.15
CA ALA A 21 64.29 -30.08 17.62
C ALA A 21 64.36 -28.72 18.36
N LEU A 22 63.63 -28.76 19.50
CA LEU A 22 63.80 -28.08 20.80
C LEU A 22 63.55 -26.56 20.87
N CYS A 23 62.55 -26.13 21.65
CA CYS A 23 62.72 -25.86 23.09
C CYS A 23 61.40 -25.42 23.74
N ALA A 24 61.24 -25.75 25.02
CA ALA A 24 60.03 -25.62 25.82
C ALA A 24 59.73 -24.19 26.30
N ALA A 25 58.44 -23.86 26.48
CA ALA A 25 58.02 -22.90 27.49
C ALA A 25 56.57 -23.20 27.91
N THR A 26 56.46 -23.61 29.16
CA THR A 26 55.27 -23.86 29.96
C THR A 26 54.41 -22.60 30.12
N CYS A 27 53.09 -22.70 29.92
CA CYS A 27 52.15 -21.78 30.57
C CYS A 27 50.80 -22.47 30.85
N THR A 28 50.72 -22.94 32.10
CA THR A 28 49.54 -23.04 32.96
C THR A 28 48.19 -22.54 32.43
N LEU A 29 47.24 -23.49 32.40
CA LEU A 29 45.86 -23.38 32.91
C LEU A 29 45.08 -22.08 32.60
N ARG A 30 44.28 -22.16 31.53
CA ARG A 30 42.90 -21.65 31.57
C ARG A 30 42.03 -22.46 30.63
N THR A 31 41.37 -23.48 31.17
CA THR A 31 40.21 -24.11 30.54
C THR A 31 39.11 -23.05 30.43
N ALA A 32 39.15 -22.26 29.36
CA ALA A 32 38.00 -21.51 28.91
C ALA A 32 36.99 -22.56 28.42
N PHE A 33 36.05 -22.91 29.30
CA PHE A 33 34.83 -23.61 28.95
C PHE A 33 34.08 -22.68 27.99
N ILE A 34 34.27 -22.91 26.69
CA ILE A 34 33.53 -22.22 25.64
C ILE A 34 32.11 -22.76 25.73
N THR A 35 31.30 -22.16 26.60
CA THR A 35 29.85 -22.27 26.54
C THR A 35 29.46 -21.68 25.19
N THR A 36 29.26 -22.55 24.22
CA THR A 36 28.57 -22.27 22.97
C THR A 36 27.13 -21.92 23.33
N GLN A 37 26.89 -20.64 23.64
CA GLN A 37 25.53 -20.12 23.65
C GLN A 37 25.03 -20.19 22.22
N SER A 38 24.21 -21.21 21.95
CA SER A 38 23.40 -21.33 20.74
C SER A 38 22.51 -20.09 20.68
N VAL A 39 22.87 -19.15 19.81
CA VAL A 39 22.00 -18.02 19.46
C VAL A 39 20.70 -18.63 18.89
N PRO A 40 19.52 -18.34 19.46
CA PRO A 40 18.27 -18.81 18.87
C PRO A 40 18.10 -18.11 17.52
N THR A 41 18.32 -18.87 16.46
CA THR A 41 18.00 -18.48 15.08
C THR A 41 16.54 -18.08 15.06
N SER A 42 16.27 -16.79 14.87
CA SER A 42 14.92 -16.29 14.65
C SER A 42 14.32 -17.05 13.47
N PRO A 43 13.17 -17.74 13.63
CA PRO A 43 12.55 -18.41 12.51
C PRO A 43 12.29 -17.36 11.42
N PRO A 44 12.62 -17.66 10.15
CA PRO A 44 12.39 -16.72 9.08
C PRO A 44 10.90 -16.35 9.10
N LEU A 45 10.60 -15.06 9.07
CA LEU A 45 9.23 -14.60 8.84
C LEU A 45 8.73 -15.35 7.63
N ILE A 46 7.78 -16.24 7.84
CA ILE A 46 7.16 -17.01 6.77
C ILE A 46 6.57 -15.96 5.83
N ALA A 47 7.31 -15.69 4.74
CA ALA A 47 6.77 -15.03 3.59
C ALA A 47 5.50 -15.83 3.26
N ARG A 48 4.36 -15.14 3.15
CA ARG A 48 3.12 -15.71 2.64
C ARG A 48 3.31 -16.07 1.16
N SER A 49 4.21 -17.01 0.89
CA SER A 49 4.14 -17.84 -0.30
C SER A 49 2.86 -18.64 -0.14
N ALA A 50 1.98 -18.52 -1.12
CA ALA A 50 0.76 -19.30 -1.19
C ALA A 50 1.14 -20.78 -1.18
N ARG A 51 1.14 -21.40 0.02
CA ARG A 51 1.08 -22.85 0.13
C ARG A 51 -0.20 -23.24 -0.61
N LYS A 52 -0.06 -24.02 -1.69
CA LYS A 52 -1.20 -24.71 -2.30
C LYS A 52 -1.84 -25.52 -1.16
N ALA A 53 -3.11 -25.27 -0.90
CA ALA A 53 -3.87 -26.01 0.10
C ALA A 53 -3.71 -27.50 -0.20
N THR A 54 -3.07 -28.22 0.72
CA THR A 54 -3.19 -29.68 0.82
C THR A 54 -4.64 -29.98 1.19
N GLY A 55 -5.24 -31.02 0.61
CA GLY A 55 -6.70 -31.24 0.56
C GLY A 55 -7.46 -31.39 1.88
N ASP A 56 -6.82 -31.13 3.02
CA ASP A 56 -7.38 -31.19 4.38
C ASP A 56 -7.47 -29.79 5.05
N GLU A 57 -6.96 -28.73 4.39
CA GLU A 57 -7.11 -27.36 4.89
C GLU A 57 -8.50 -26.82 4.52
N LEU A 58 -9.33 -26.54 5.53
CA LEU A 58 -10.61 -25.86 5.36
C LEU A 58 -10.36 -24.44 4.83
N VAL A 59 -10.55 -24.26 3.52
CA VAL A 59 -10.41 -22.95 2.85
C VAL A 59 -11.75 -22.21 2.86
N PRO A 60 -11.79 -20.93 3.30
CA PRO A 60 -13.02 -20.13 3.23
C PRO A 60 -13.56 -20.05 1.79
N PRO A 61 -14.85 -20.33 1.57
CA PRO A 61 -15.46 -20.21 0.25
C PRO A 61 -15.22 -18.81 -0.34
N LYS A 62 -14.96 -18.75 -1.65
CA LYS A 62 -14.82 -17.48 -2.39
C LYS A 62 -16.20 -16.92 -2.72
N ARG A 63 -16.35 -15.60 -2.59
CA ARG A 63 -17.60 -14.92 -2.98
C ARG A 63 -17.83 -15.08 -4.49
N PRO A 64 -19.07 -15.33 -4.93
CA PRO A 64 -19.39 -15.45 -6.34
C PRO A 64 -19.24 -14.09 -7.05
N ALA A 65 -18.81 -14.12 -8.30
CA ALA A 65 -18.75 -12.94 -9.16
C ALA A 65 -20.15 -12.33 -9.32
N SER A 66 -20.26 -10.99 -9.30
CA SER A 66 -21.54 -10.31 -9.52
C SER A 66 -22.04 -10.49 -10.95
N SER A 67 -23.33 -10.25 -11.18
CA SER A 67 -23.93 -10.31 -12.53
C SER A 67 -23.14 -9.50 -13.57
N TYR A 68 -22.75 -8.27 -13.22
CA TYR A 68 -21.88 -7.43 -14.06
C TYR A 68 -20.49 -8.04 -14.29
N MET A 69 -19.87 -8.63 -13.26
CA MET A 69 -18.52 -9.18 -13.38
C MET A 69 -18.49 -10.44 -14.25
N SER A 70 -19.52 -11.29 -14.16
CA SER A 70 -19.68 -12.43 -15.07
C SER A 70 -19.84 -11.97 -16.51
N TRP A 71 -20.73 -11.00 -16.75
CA TRP A 71 -20.88 -10.41 -18.09
C TRP A 71 -19.59 -9.75 -18.60
N LEU A 72 -18.88 -9.02 -17.73
CA LEU A 72 -17.60 -8.38 -18.07
C LEU A 72 -16.59 -9.43 -18.51
N ASN A 73 -16.49 -10.56 -17.82
CA ASN A 73 -15.56 -11.63 -18.18
C ASN A 73 -15.87 -12.19 -19.57
N ASP A 74 -17.15 -12.44 -19.87
CA ASP A 74 -17.58 -12.99 -21.16
C ASP A 74 -17.40 -12.00 -22.32
N ASN A 75 -17.42 -10.69 -22.04
CA ASN A 75 -17.35 -9.62 -23.05
C ASN A 75 -15.98 -8.93 -23.09
N ARG A 76 -15.06 -9.25 -22.17
CA ARG A 76 -13.78 -8.55 -21.99
C ARG A 76 -12.95 -8.57 -23.26
N GLU A 77 -12.85 -9.73 -23.90
CA GLU A 77 -12.04 -9.93 -25.10
C GLU A 77 -12.54 -9.06 -26.25
N SER A 78 -13.86 -9.02 -26.46
CA SER A 78 -14.47 -8.15 -27.48
C SER A 78 -14.22 -6.65 -27.23
N ILE A 79 -14.12 -6.23 -25.97
CA ILE A 79 -13.85 -4.84 -25.60
C ILE A 79 -12.38 -4.52 -25.78
N VAL A 80 -11.49 -5.46 -25.42
CA VAL A 80 -10.05 -5.34 -25.65
C VAL A 80 -9.73 -5.24 -27.14
N GLU A 81 -10.35 -6.08 -27.97
CA GLU A 81 -10.18 -6.07 -29.42
C GLU A 81 -10.62 -4.73 -30.01
N LYS A 82 -11.79 -4.22 -29.62
CA LYS A 82 -12.29 -2.90 -30.06
C LYS A 82 -11.38 -1.74 -29.67
N LEU A 83 -10.75 -1.82 -28.50
CA LEU A 83 -9.89 -0.76 -27.99
C LEU A 83 -8.43 -0.91 -28.44
N GLY A 84 -8.04 -2.08 -28.97
CA GLY A 84 -6.64 -2.42 -29.25
C GLY A 84 -5.72 -2.36 -28.03
N THR A 85 -6.28 -2.27 -26.82
CA THR A 85 -5.52 -2.10 -25.58
C THR A 85 -6.03 -3.01 -24.48
N ASN A 86 -5.08 -3.60 -23.76
CA ASN A 86 -5.33 -4.39 -22.56
C ASN A 86 -5.44 -3.54 -21.29
N SER A 87 -5.46 -2.20 -21.42
CA SER A 87 -5.58 -1.28 -20.29
C SER A 87 -6.87 -1.51 -19.52
N VAL A 88 -6.73 -2.07 -18.31
CA VAL A 88 -7.86 -2.42 -17.42
C VAL A 88 -8.77 -1.21 -17.17
N THR A 89 -8.18 -0.01 -17.04
CA THR A 89 -8.93 1.22 -16.77
C THR A 89 -9.83 1.61 -17.95
N LEU A 90 -9.36 1.45 -19.19
CA LEU A 90 -10.14 1.80 -20.39
C LEU A 90 -11.19 0.74 -20.67
N VAL A 91 -10.82 -0.54 -20.61
CA VAL A 91 -11.74 -1.67 -20.77
C VAL A 91 -12.88 -1.60 -19.76
N ALA A 92 -12.60 -1.30 -18.48
CA ALA A 92 -13.62 -1.19 -17.46
C ALA A 92 -14.55 0.01 -17.66
N LYS A 93 -14.04 1.15 -18.18
CA LYS A 93 -14.88 2.31 -18.53
C LYS A 93 -15.86 1.97 -19.63
N GLU A 94 -15.38 1.38 -20.72
CA GLU A 94 -16.22 0.98 -21.85
C GLU A 94 -17.23 -0.11 -21.46
N ALA A 95 -16.79 -1.11 -20.72
CA ALA A 95 -17.67 -2.15 -20.22
C ALA A 95 -18.78 -1.60 -19.32
N GLY A 96 -18.46 -0.61 -18.46
CA GLY A 96 -19.46 0.08 -17.65
C GLY A 96 -20.50 0.83 -18.48
N GLN A 97 -20.08 1.48 -19.58
CA GLN A 97 -21.01 2.14 -20.50
C GLN A 97 -21.89 1.14 -21.24
N GLN A 98 -21.31 0.04 -21.73
CA GLN A 98 -22.03 -1.03 -22.41
C GLN A 98 -23.03 -1.72 -21.47
N TRP A 99 -22.65 -2.01 -20.23
CA TRP A 99 -23.56 -2.56 -19.21
C TRP A 99 -24.72 -1.63 -18.89
N LYS A 100 -24.51 -0.31 -18.84
CA LYS A 100 -25.61 0.65 -18.66
C LYS A 100 -26.58 0.64 -19.83
N LYS A 101 -26.07 0.55 -21.06
CA LYS A 101 -26.87 0.51 -22.30
C LYS A 101 -27.57 -0.84 -22.54
N LEU A 102 -27.10 -1.92 -21.92
CA LEU A 102 -27.70 -3.24 -22.04
C LEU A 102 -29.12 -3.29 -21.45
N SER A 103 -30.04 -3.92 -22.20
CA SER A 103 -31.43 -4.11 -21.77
C SER A 103 -31.54 -5.11 -20.62
N ALA A 104 -32.61 -4.98 -19.82
CA ALA A 104 -32.88 -5.88 -18.70
C ALA A 104 -32.95 -7.35 -19.14
N ALA A 105 -33.41 -7.64 -20.38
CA ALA A 105 -33.47 -8.99 -20.92
C ALA A 105 -32.09 -9.65 -21.05
N LYS A 106 -31.07 -8.90 -21.47
CA LYS A 106 -29.69 -9.41 -21.57
C LYS A 106 -29.00 -9.52 -20.21
N LYS A 107 -29.45 -8.73 -19.21
CA LYS A 107 -28.96 -8.78 -17.82
C LYS A 107 -29.58 -9.92 -17.01
N LYS A 108 -30.85 -10.25 -17.27
CA LYS A 108 -31.62 -11.29 -16.59
C LYS A 108 -30.90 -12.63 -16.41
N PRO A 109 -30.24 -13.23 -17.43
CA PRO A 109 -29.50 -14.48 -17.24
C PRO A 109 -28.34 -14.34 -16.24
N TYR A 110 -27.62 -13.23 -16.26
CA TYR A 110 -26.51 -12.96 -15.34
C TYR A 110 -26.98 -12.71 -13.91
N GLU A 111 -28.12 -12.03 -13.74
CA GLU A 111 -28.74 -11.83 -12.42
C GLU A 111 -29.25 -13.14 -11.84
N ALA A 112 -29.93 -13.97 -12.64
CA ALA A 112 -30.37 -15.29 -12.22
C ALA A 112 -29.19 -16.21 -11.84
N ALA A 113 -28.11 -16.19 -12.64
CA ALA A 113 -26.89 -16.91 -12.34
C ALA A 113 -26.24 -16.42 -11.03
N TRP A 114 -26.22 -15.10 -10.80
CA TRP A 114 -25.70 -14.52 -9.56
C TRP A 114 -26.51 -14.92 -8.33
N VAL A 115 -27.85 -14.91 -8.42
CA VAL A 115 -28.72 -15.35 -7.33
C VAL A 115 -28.47 -16.82 -6.96
N LYS A 116 -28.36 -17.70 -7.96
CA LYS A 116 -28.02 -19.11 -7.76
C LYS A 116 -26.63 -19.28 -7.12
N ALA A 117 -25.63 -18.58 -7.65
CA ALA A 117 -24.27 -18.64 -7.13
C ALA A 117 -24.17 -18.08 -5.69
N LYS A 118 -24.94 -17.04 -5.36
CA LYS A 118 -25.05 -16.50 -4.00
C LYS A 118 -25.71 -17.48 -3.05
N ALA A 119 -26.77 -18.17 -3.48
CA ALA A 119 -27.40 -19.22 -2.68
C ALA A 119 -26.44 -20.39 -2.42
N LYS A 120 -25.69 -20.81 -3.44
CA LYS A 120 -24.63 -21.82 -3.26
C LYS A 120 -23.57 -21.35 -2.26
N TYR A 121 -23.04 -20.14 -2.44
CA TYR A 121 -22.07 -19.55 -1.53
C TYR A 121 -22.57 -19.46 -0.08
N ALA A 122 -23.86 -19.15 0.11
CA ALA A 122 -24.45 -19.12 1.45
C ALA A 122 -24.43 -20.52 2.08
N LYS A 123 -24.75 -21.58 1.33
CA LYS A 123 -24.65 -22.96 1.82
C LYS A 123 -23.21 -23.36 2.10
N ASP A 124 -22.31 -23.14 1.14
CA ASP A 124 -20.88 -23.44 1.29
C ASP A 124 -20.28 -22.71 2.51
N LEU A 125 -20.75 -21.49 2.82
CA LEU A 125 -20.34 -20.75 4.00
C LEU A 125 -20.84 -21.36 5.31
N GLU A 126 -22.07 -21.87 5.34
CA GLU A 126 -22.61 -22.55 6.53
C GLU A 126 -21.88 -23.88 6.74
N ASP A 127 -21.63 -24.66 5.68
CA ASP A 127 -20.84 -25.88 5.74
C ASP A 127 -19.41 -25.60 6.23
N PHE A 128 -18.79 -24.51 5.74
CA PHE A 128 -17.47 -24.07 6.17
C PHE A 128 -17.42 -23.71 7.66
N LYS A 129 -18.44 -23.00 8.16
CA LYS A 129 -18.52 -22.67 9.59
C LYS A 129 -18.79 -23.91 10.44
N ALA A 130 -19.67 -24.81 9.98
CA ALA A 130 -19.99 -26.05 10.67
C ALA A 130 -18.78 -26.99 10.77
N ALA A 131 -17.90 -26.98 9.76
CA ALA A 131 -16.61 -27.68 9.78
C ALA A 131 -15.56 -27.03 10.70
N GLY A 132 -15.88 -25.94 11.41
CA GLY A 132 -14.95 -25.22 12.30
C GLY A 132 -14.12 -24.15 11.59
N GLY A 133 -14.46 -23.80 10.35
CA GLY A 133 -13.78 -22.77 9.57
C GLY A 133 -14.05 -21.35 10.11
N VAL A 134 -12.98 -20.60 10.37
CA VAL A 134 -13.06 -19.20 10.84
C VAL A 134 -12.78 -18.24 9.69
N ILE A 135 -13.75 -17.37 9.37
CA ILE A 135 -13.52 -16.28 8.41
C ILE A 135 -12.83 -15.12 9.13
N LEU A 136 -11.50 -15.11 9.04
CA LEU A 136 -10.69 -14.01 9.55
C LEU A 136 -11.00 -12.74 8.75
N LYS A 137 -11.43 -11.69 9.45
CA LYS A 137 -11.52 -10.35 8.86
C LYS A 137 -10.12 -9.96 8.40
N PRO A 138 -9.93 -9.51 7.14
CA PRO A 138 -8.62 -9.05 6.71
C PRO A 138 -8.19 -7.93 7.65
N GLU A 139 -7.01 -8.07 8.26
CA GLU A 139 -6.41 -7.04 9.08
C GLU A 139 -6.40 -5.75 8.26
N LYS A 140 -6.88 -4.64 8.84
CA LYS A 140 -6.87 -3.35 8.16
C LYS A 140 -5.41 -3.07 7.81
N ARG A 141 -5.11 -3.05 6.51
CA ARG A 141 -3.78 -2.67 6.01
C ARG A 141 -3.39 -1.38 6.71
N THR A 142 -2.33 -1.44 7.53
CA THR A 142 -1.80 -0.25 8.18
C THR A 142 -1.42 0.76 7.10
N SER A 143 -1.50 2.05 7.42
CA SER A 143 -1.39 3.17 6.47
C SER A 143 -0.14 3.15 5.58
N ARG A 144 0.88 2.33 5.92
CA ARG A 144 2.09 2.13 5.12
C ARG A 144 1.82 1.80 3.66
N THR A 145 0.78 1.03 3.31
CA THR A 145 0.49 0.78 1.87
C THR A 145 -0.43 1.81 1.22
N ARG A 146 -0.94 2.79 1.97
CA ARG A 146 -1.62 3.97 1.39
C ARG A 146 -0.62 5.06 0.97
N SER A 147 0.66 4.89 1.35
CA SER A 147 1.75 5.85 1.19
C SER A 147 2.32 5.94 -0.23
N THR A 148 1.91 5.08 -1.17
CA THR A 148 2.30 5.20 -2.58
C THR A 148 1.33 6.07 -3.36
N ARG A 149 0.60 6.98 -2.70
CA ARG A 149 -0.05 8.07 -3.42
C ARG A 149 1.08 8.79 -4.15
N ALA A 150 1.00 8.85 -5.49
CA ALA A 150 1.98 9.53 -6.31
C ALA A 150 2.35 10.84 -5.64
N LYS A 151 3.65 11.07 -5.43
CA LYS A 151 4.14 12.33 -4.86
C LYS A 151 3.48 13.42 -5.69
N ARG A 152 2.84 14.38 -5.01
CA ARG A 152 2.25 15.53 -5.70
C ARG A 152 3.37 16.15 -6.54
N ASP A 153 3.06 16.50 -7.78
CA ASP A 153 4.00 17.14 -8.68
C ASP A 153 4.66 18.35 -7.98
N PRO A 154 5.99 18.51 -8.05
CA PRO A 154 6.69 19.62 -7.40
C PRO A 154 6.26 21.00 -7.89
N ASN A 155 5.82 21.10 -9.15
CA ASN A 155 5.36 22.32 -9.81
C ASN A 155 3.85 22.55 -9.64
N MET A 156 3.10 21.59 -9.07
CA MET A 156 1.66 21.79 -8.81
C MET A 156 1.45 22.88 -7.74
N PRO A 157 0.71 23.96 -8.06
CA PRO A 157 0.39 25.00 -7.09
C PRO A 157 -0.25 24.44 -5.82
N LYS A 158 0.13 24.99 -4.67
CA LYS A 158 -0.39 24.53 -3.38
C LYS A 158 -1.72 25.20 -3.09
N ARG A 159 -2.69 24.42 -2.60
CA ARG A 159 -3.99 24.95 -2.20
C ARG A 159 -3.84 26.06 -1.16
N PRO A 160 -4.57 27.18 -1.31
CA PRO A 160 -4.50 28.31 -0.41
C PRO A 160 -5.16 27.97 0.93
N LEU A 161 -4.80 28.73 1.95
CA LEU A 161 -5.37 28.61 3.28
C LEU A 161 -6.77 29.25 3.32
N SER A 162 -7.68 28.66 4.10
CA SER A 162 -9.00 29.24 4.34
C SER A 162 -8.93 30.44 5.28
N SER A 163 -9.98 31.26 5.32
CA SER A 163 -10.08 32.43 6.21
C SER A 163 -9.81 32.09 7.68
N TYR A 164 -10.38 30.98 8.17
CA TYR A 164 -10.09 30.48 9.51
C TYR A 164 -8.62 30.11 9.72
N MET A 165 -7.98 29.47 8.74
CA MET A 165 -6.57 29.05 8.85
C MET A 165 -5.62 30.25 8.83
N LEU A 166 -5.93 31.29 8.04
CA LEU A 166 -5.18 32.55 8.05
C LEU A 166 -5.29 33.25 9.41
N TRP A 167 -6.50 33.33 9.97
CA TRP A 167 -6.70 33.88 11.32
C TRP A 167 -5.98 33.05 12.38
N LEU A 168 -6.01 31.72 12.26
CA LEU A 168 -5.34 30.82 13.19
C LEU A 168 -3.82 31.02 13.17
N GLN A 169 -3.20 31.30 12.02
CA GLN A 169 -1.76 31.59 11.96
C GLN A 169 -1.38 32.80 12.81
N ASP A 170 -2.16 33.87 12.74
CA ASP A 170 -1.93 35.10 13.52
C ASP A 170 -2.18 34.90 15.02
N ASN A 171 -3.21 34.11 15.38
CA ASN A 171 -3.74 34.06 16.74
C ASN A 171 -3.27 32.85 17.54
N ARG A 172 -2.76 31.79 16.88
CA ARG A 172 -2.34 30.55 17.55
C ARG A 172 -1.30 30.80 18.63
N ALA A 173 -0.32 31.68 18.39
CA ALA A 173 0.71 32.00 19.38
C ALA A 173 0.11 32.65 20.64
N SER A 174 -0.91 33.50 20.49
CA SER A 174 -1.62 34.11 21.62
C SER A 174 -2.41 33.06 22.41
N ILE A 175 -3.14 32.18 21.71
CA ILE A 175 -3.94 31.11 22.32
C ILE A 175 -3.06 30.12 23.09
N VAL A 176 -1.91 29.75 22.53
CA VAL A 176 -0.92 28.87 23.18
C VAL A 176 -0.38 29.52 24.47
N LYS A 177 -0.11 30.83 24.46
CA LYS A 177 0.37 31.56 25.64
C LYS A 177 -0.67 31.64 26.76
N SER A 178 -1.96 31.71 26.42
CA SER A 178 -3.05 31.73 27.41
C SER A 178 -3.40 30.35 27.98
N MET A 179 -2.80 29.27 27.46
CA MET A 179 -3.08 27.90 27.87
C MET A 179 -2.02 27.39 28.85
N PRO A 180 -2.39 26.55 29.84
CA PRO A 180 -1.45 25.99 30.81
C PRO A 180 -0.38 25.10 30.14
N ALA A 181 0.82 25.02 30.71
CA ALA A 181 1.90 24.19 30.18
C ALA A 181 1.48 22.71 30.03
N GLY A 182 1.86 22.08 28.91
CA GLY A 182 1.51 20.67 28.62
C GLY A 182 0.18 20.46 27.87
N HIS A 183 -0.45 21.52 27.39
CA HIS A 183 -1.66 21.43 26.55
C HIS A 183 -1.42 20.64 25.25
N LYS A 184 -2.41 19.85 24.82
CA LYS A 184 -2.34 19.17 23.53
C LYS A 184 -2.67 20.17 22.42
N VAL A 185 -2.07 19.98 21.24
CA VAL A 185 -2.41 20.77 20.04
C VAL A 185 -3.92 20.72 19.75
N THR A 186 -4.59 19.61 20.07
CA THR A 186 -6.04 19.46 19.94
C THR A 186 -6.82 20.45 20.81
N ASP A 187 -6.34 20.76 22.01
CA ASP A 187 -7.00 21.70 22.92
C ASP A 187 -6.87 23.12 22.41
N VAL A 188 -5.69 23.49 21.89
CA VAL A 188 -5.46 24.79 21.24
C VAL A 188 -6.38 24.98 20.03
N MET A 189 -6.56 23.94 19.21
CA MET A 189 -7.47 24.01 18.04
C MET A 189 -8.93 24.13 18.45
N ARG A 190 -9.34 23.49 19.55
CA ARG A 190 -10.69 23.62 20.10
C ARG A 190 -10.96 25.05 20.56
N GLU A 191 -10.03 25.66 21.31
CA GLU A 191 -10.21 27.05 21.75
C GLU A 191 -10.12 28.05 20.62
N ALA A 192 -9.28 27.79 19.62
CA ALA A 192 -9.26 28.59 18.41
C ALA A 192 -10.61 28.55 17.66
N GLY A 193 -11.24 27.38 17.56
CA GLY A 193 -12.58 27.25 16.98
C GLY A 193 -13.64 28.03 17.77
N ALA A 194 -13.59 27.96 19.10
CA ALA A 194 -14.49 28.71 19.97
C ALA A 194 -14.30 30.22 19.81
N GLN A 195 -13.05 30.71 19.80
CA GLN A 195 -12.75 32.13 19.57
C GLN A 195 -13.18 32.60 18.18
N TRP A 196 -12.94 31.79 17.13
CA TRP A 196 -13.39 32.11 15.78
C TRP A 196 -14.91 32.24 15.68
N SER A 197 -15.67 31.36 16.34
CA SER A 197 -17.13 31.45 16.35
C SER A 197 -17.63 32.77 16.96
N LYS A 198 -16.95 33.26 18.00
CA LYS A 198 -17.27 34.50 18.73
C LYS A 198 -16.79 35.79 18.05
N LEU A 199 -15.93 35.71 17.04
CA LEU A 199 -15.46 36.90 16.31
C LEU A 199 -16.61 37.57 15.54
N THR A 200 -16.59 38.90 15.53
CA THR A 200 -17.54 39.72 14.76
C THR A 200 -17.30 39.56 13.25
N ALA A 201 -18.38 39.76 12.48
CA ALA A 201 -18.33 39.67 11.02
C ALA A 201 -17.27 40.62 10.41
N ALA A 202 -17.06 41.80 10.99
CA ALA A 202 -16.05 42.76 10.54
C ALA A 202 -14.62 42.19 10.63
N LYS A 203 -14.27 41.51 11.74
CA LYS A 203 -12.96 40.88 11.90
C LYS A 203 -12.80 39.68 10.98
N LYS A 204 -13.87 38.88 10.80
CA LYS A 204 -13.89 37.76 9.85
C LYS A 204 -13.73 38.22 8.40
N LYS A 205 -14.35 39.34 8.02
CA LYS A 205 -14.32 39.89 6.66
C LYS A 205 -12.91 40.18 6.15
N LYS A 206 -11.99 40.63 7.03
CA LYS A 206 -10.56 40.79 6.70
C LYS A 206 -9.96 39.47 6.19
N TYR A 207 -10.21 38.38 6.91
CA TYR A 207 -9.68 37.05 6.59
C TYR A 207 -10.43 36.37 5.44
N GLU A 208 -11.73 36.64 5.28
CA GLU A 208 -12.51 36.20 4.13
C GLU A 208 -12.02 36.84 2.84
N LYS A 209 -11.74 38.14 2.85
CA LYS A 209 -11.14 38.84 1.71
C LYS A 209 -9.77 38.26 1.37
N ALA A 210 -8.88 38.14 2.37
CA ALA A 210 -7.55 37.56 2.16
C ALA A 210 -7.61 36.11 1.63
N ALA A 211 -8.56 35.30 2.10
CA ALA A 211 -8.76 33.95 1.60
C ALA A 211 -9.34 33.92 0.17
N ALA A 212 -10.21 34.87 -0.18
CA ALA A 212 -10.73 35.02 -1.53
C ALA A 212 -9.63 35.43 -2.51
N ASP A 213 -8.80 36.41 -2.14
CA ASP A 213 -7.66 36.87 -2.94
C ASP A 213 -6.63 35.73 -3.14
N ALA A 214 -6.31 34.98 -2.09
CA ALA A 214 -5.44 33.80 -2.18
C ALA A 214 -6.04 32.68 -3.02
N LYS A 215 -7.37 32.54 -3.02
CA LYS A 215 -8.07 31.58 -3.89
C LYS A 215 -8.04 32.01 -5.34
N ALA A 216 -8.20 33.29 -5.65
CA ALA A 216 -8.10 33.79 -7.01
C ALA A 216 -6.71 33.51 -7.60
N LYS A 217 -5.64 33.89 -6.88
CA LYS A 217 -4.26 33.61 -7.29
C LYS A 217 -3.99 32.12 -7.53
N TYR A 218 -4.48 31.26 -6.63
CA TYR A 218 -4.34 29.81 -6.82
C TYR A 218 -5.07 29.29 -8.06
N LEU A 219 -6.22 29.88 -8.43
CA LEU A 219 -6.93 29.46 -9.64
C LEU A 219 -6.16 29.86 -10.89
N GLU A 220 -5.59 31.07 -10.92
CA GLU A 220 -4.70 31.55 -11.99
C GLU A 220 -3.46 30.64 -12.11
N GLU A 221 -2.72 30.41 -11.02
CA GLU A 221 -1.56 29.51 -10.99
C GLU A 221 -1.92 28.08 -11.43
N MET A 222 -3.11 27.59 -11.07
CA MET A 222 -3.58 26.26 -11.48
C MET A 222 -3.99 26.20 -12.95
N GLU A 223 -4.43 27.30 -13.55
CA GLU A 223 -4.71 27.39 -14.98
C GLU A 223 -3.40 27.40 -15.78
N GLU A 224 -2.42 28.19 -15.34
CA GLU A 224 -1.06 28.17 -15.91
C GLU A 224 -0.42 26.78 -15.79
N TYR A 225 -0.51 26.14 -14.62
CA TYR A 225 0.00 24.78 -14.44
C TYR A 225 -0.67 23.77 -15.40
N LYS A 226 -1.99 23.86 -15.60
CA LYS A 226 -2.68 22.97 -16.55
C LYS A 226 -2.36 23.27 -18.01
N ALA A 227 -2.00 24.51 -18.33
CA ALA A 227 -1.59 24.88 -19.68
C ALA A 227 -0.16 24.40 -20.00
N GLU A 228 0.71 24.35 -18.98
CA GLU A 228 2.09 23.87 -19.08
C GLU A 228 2.23 22.33 -18.96
N SER A 229 1.21 21.65 -18.40
CA SER A 229 1.19 20.18 -18.17
C SER A 229 0.55 19.39 -19.30
#